data_AF-A0A819NP22-F1
#
_entry.id   AF-A0A819NP22-F1
#
_cell.length_a   1.000
_cell.length_b   1.000
_cell.length_c   1.000
_cell.angle_alpha   90.00
_cell.angle_beta   90.00
_cell.angle_gamma   90.00
#
_symmetry.space_group_name_H-M   'P 1'
#
loop_
_entity.id
_entity.type
_entity.pdbx_description
1 polymer ?
#
loop_
_entity_poly.entity_id
_entity_poly.type
_entity_poly.pdbx_seq_one_letter_code
_entity_poly.pdbx_strand_id
1 'polypeptide(L)'
;CCTIDWYSEWPKDALEAVAETYLNNMPTLEADDSVVSGLVKLCQEIHQSVAHMTNKYREEMSRYNYVTPTSYLELLNIFSKIF
;
A
#
# COMPACT_ATOMS: atom_id res chain seq x y z
N CYS A 1 -29.66 -11.63 -16.24
CA CYS A 1 -29.47 -10.33 -15.58
C CYS A 1 -28.19 -10.38 -14.76
N CYS A 2 -27.30 -9.40 -14.93
CA CYS A 2 -26.07 -9.28 -14.13
C CYS A 2 -26.03 -7.89 -13.49
N THR A 3 -25.59 -7.83 -12.25
CA THR A 3 -25.34 -6.58 -11.52
C THR A 3 -23.90 -6.17 -11.73
N ILE A 4 -23.66 -4.90 -12.05
CA ILE A 4 -22.32 -4.33 -12.15
C ILE A 4 -21.93 -3.80 -10.77
N ASP A 5 -20.74 -4.18 -10.30
CA ASP A 5 -20.13 -3.70 -9.06
C ASP A 5 -18.80 -3.03 -9.38
N TRP A 6 -18.61 -1.80 -8.90
CA TRP A 6 -17.47 -0.95 -9.25
C TRP A 6 -16.44 -0.92 -8.12
N TYR A 7 -15.18 -1.14 -8.47
CA TYR A 7 -14.07 -1.08 -7.53
C TYR A 7 -13.24 0.18 -7.79
N SER A 8 -13.04 0.96 -6.74
CA SER A 8 -12.20 2.15 -6.76
C SER A 8 -10.83 1.85 -6.14
N GLU A 9 -9.87 2.71 -6.40
CA GLU A 9 -8.58 2.69 -5.72
C GLU A 9 -8.78 2.79 -4.20
N TRP A 10 -7.86 2.19 -3.44
CA TRP A 10 -7.97 2.21 -1.98
C TRP A 10 -7.72 3.61 -1.44
N PRO A 11 -8.65 4.16 -0.65
CA PRO A 11 -8.45 5.43 0.02
C PRO A 11 -7.41 5.32 1.15
N LYS A 12 -7.01 6.48 1.69
CA LYS A 12 -5.94 6.59 2.69
C LYS A 12 -6.21 5.75 3.95
N ASP A 13 -7.43 5.80 4.44
CA ASP A 13 -7.96 5.03 5.57
C ASP A 13 -7.97 3.51 5.30
N ALA A 14 -8.33 3.10 4.08
CA ALA A 14 -8.26 1.69 3.70
C ALA A 14 -6.82 1.16 3.70
N LEU A 15 -5.86 1.94 3.19
CA LEU A 15 -4.44 1.58 3.22
C LEU A 15 -3.94 1.43 4.68
N GLU A 16 -4.32 2.35 5.56
CA GLU A 16 -3.97 2.32 6.97
C GLU A 16 -4.52 1.08 7.67
N ALA A 17 -5.84 0.83 7.54
CA ALA A 17 -6.50 -0.32 8.14
C ALA A 17 -5.91 -1.67 7.65
N VAL A 18 -5.61 -1.78 6.35
CA VAL A 18 -4.99 -2.98 5.78
C VAL A 18 -3.58 -3.16 6.33
N ALA A 19 -2.77 -2.11 6.38
CA ALA A 19 -1.40 -2.18 6.88
C ALA A 19 -1.34 -2.52 8.37
N GLU A 20 -2.18 -1.89 9.20
CA GLU A 20 -2.30 -2.22 10.62
C GLU A 20 -2.66 -3.68 10.83
N THR A 21 -3.70 -4.15 10.13
CA THR A 21 -4.14 -5.55 10.22
C THR A 21 -3.06 -6.50 9.72
N TYR A 22 -2.36 -6.17 8.64
CA TYR A 22 -1.34 -7.02 8.05
C TYR A 22 -0.10 -7.15 8.95
N LEU A 23 0.40 -6.03 9.47
CA LEU A 23 1.61 -5.99 10.29
C LEU A 23 1.38 -6.56 11.69
N ASN A 24 0.22 -6.32 12.31
CA ASN A 24 -0.10 -6.89 13.62
C ASN A 24 -0.30 -8.42 13.58
N ASN A 25 -0.68 -8.97 12.43
CA ASN A 25 -0.87 -10.42 12.25
C ASN A 25 0.41 -11.13 11.75
N MET A 26 1.52 -10.42 11.56
CA MET A 26 2.80 -10.99 11.13
C MET A 26 3.57 -11.56 12.34
N PRO A 27 3.71 -12.89 12.48
CA PRO A 27 4.41 -13.49 13.61
C PRO A 27 5.92 -13.25 13.59
N THR A 28 6.49 -12.81 12.46
CA THR A 28 7.93 -12.54 12.30
C THR A 28 8.33 -11.12 12.70
N LEU A 29 7.37 -10.21 12.85
CA LEU A 29 7.66 -8.82 13.15
C LEU A 29 7.77 -8.63 14.67
N GLU A 30 8.99 -8.68 15.21
CA GLU A 30 9.25 -8.35 16.62
C GLU A 30 9.48 -6.84 16.78
N ALA A 31 8.39 -6.05 16.67
CA ALA A 31 8.44 -4.60 16.76
C ALA A 31 7.49 -4.05 17.84
N ASP A 32 7.88 -2.93 18.44
CA ASP A 32 7.02 -2.17 19.35
C ASP A 32 5.85 -1.50 18.59
N ASP A 33 4.72 -1.28 19.27
CA ASP A 33 3.53 -0.68 18.66
C ASP A 33 3.82 0.69 18.01
N SER A 34 4.76 1.44 18.58
CA SER A 34 5.21 2.72 18.03
C SER A 34 5.91 2.56 16.67
N VAL A 35 6.68 1.49 16.50
CA VAL A 35 7.37 1.15 15.24
C VAL A 35 6.36 0.67 14.21
N VAL A 36 5.39 -0.16 14.60
CA VAL A 36 4.32 -0.63 13.71
C VAL A 36 3.52 0.56 13.17
N SER A 37 3.10 1.50 14.01
CA SER A 37 2.39 2.72 13.57
C SER A 37 3.24 3.57 12.61
N GLY A 38 4.56 3.66 12.86
CA GLY A 38 5.50 4.31 11.96
C GLY A 38 5.57 3.62 10.59
N LEU A 39 5.64 2.29 10.56
CA LEU A 39 5.67 1.48 9.33
C LEU A 39 4.38 1.61 8.52
N VAL A 40 3.22 1.61 9.19
CA VAL A 40 1.91 1.82 8.55
C VAL A 40 1.88 3.14 7.80
N LYS A 41 2.23 4.25 8.48
CA LYS A 41 2.27 5.59 7.87
C LYS A 41 3.29 5.66 6.74
N LEU A 42 4.47 5.08 6.92
CA LEU A 42 5.51 5.05 5.90
C LEU A 42 5.02 4.32 4.63
N CYS A 43 4.45 3.13 4.78
CA CYS A 43 3.98 2.35 3.63
C CYS A 43 2.84 3.06 2.90
N GLN A 44 1.90 3.66 3.63
CA GLN A 44 0.82 4.46 3.08
C GLN A 44 1.35 5.63 2.23
N GLU A 45 2.26 6.42 2.77
CA GLU A 45 2.84 7.58 2.06
C GLU A 45 3.66 7.15 0.83
N ILE A 46 4.42 6.05 0.92
CA ILE A 46 5.15 5.49 -0.23
C ILE A 46 4.16 5.11 -1.35
N HIS A 47 3.09 4.40 -1.02
CA HIS A 47 2.11 3.94 -2.01
C HIS A 47 1.43 5.12 -2.73
N GLN A 48 1.02 6.15 -1.97
CA GLN A 48 0.41 7.37 -2.53
C GLN A 48 1.39 8.16 -3.41
N SER A 49 2.66 8.28 -2.97
CA SER A 49 3.71 8.92 -3.75
C SER A 49 3.94 8.21 -5.09
N VAL A 50 3.98 6.88 -5.10
CA VAL A 50 4.13 6.08 -6.33
C VAL A 50 2.92 6.21 -7.25
N ALA A 51 1.70 6.28 -6.71
CA ALA A 51 0.50 6.54 -7.51
C ALA A 51 0.55 7.92 -8.20
N HIS A 52 0.96 8.96 -7.46
CA HIS A 52 1.16 10.28 -8.05
C HIS A 52 2.26 10.29 -9.12
N MET A 53 3.41 9.68 -8.82
CA MET A 53 4.54 9.62 -9.75
C MET A 53 4.20 8.82 -11.01
N THR A 54 3.36 7.78 -10.88
CA THR A 54 2.89 6.98 -12.02
C THR A 54 2.10 7.83 -13.02
N ASN A 55 1.24 8.74 -12.54
CA ASN A 55 0.52 9.68 -13.41
C ASN A 55 1.49 10.63 -14.12
N LYS A 56 2.43 11.22 -13.38
CA LYS A 56 3.46 12.09 -13.94
C LYS A 56 4.33 11.37 -14.98
N TYR A 57 4.72 10.13 -14.69
CA TYR A 57 5.50 9.30 -15.60
C TYR A 57 4.77 9.01 -16.91
N ARG A 58 3.46 8.79 -16.84
CA ARG A 58 2.61 8.64 -18.02
C ARG A 58 2.58 9.93 -18.84
N GLU A 59 2.45 11.09 -18.20
CA GLU A 59 2.43 12.39 -18.89
C GLU A 59 3.75 12.70 -19.58
N GLU A 60 4.88 12.47 -18.91
CA GLU A 60 6.20 12.83 -19.42
C GLU A 60 6.74 11.82 -20.44
N MET A 61 6.51 10.52 -20.22
CA MET A 61 7.13 9.46 -21.03
C MET A 61 6.14 8.65 -21.86
N SER A 62 4.83 8.93 -21.78
CA SER A 62 3.78 8.18 -22.48
C SER A 62 3.80 6.67 -22.18
N ARG A 63 4.26 6.29 -20.99
CA ARG A 63 4.37 4.90 -20.54
C ARG A 63 3.46 4.64 -19.34
N TYR A 64 2.77 3.51 -19.37
CA TYR A 64 1.85 3.11 -18.30
C TYR A 64 2.59 2.29 -17.23
N ASN A 65 2.41 2.67 -15.98
CA ASN A 65 2.63 1.82 -14.81
C ASN A 65 1.28 1.69 -14.08
N TYR A 66 1.05 0.56 -13.40
CA TYR A 66 -0.20 0.32 -12.69
C TYR A 66 0.11 0.08 -11.23
N VAL A 67 -0.50 0.88 -10.37
CA VAL A 67 -0.46 0.70 -8.93
C VAL A 67 -1.68 -0.12 -8.53
N THR A 68 -1.45 -1.22 -7.80
CA THR A 68 -2.51 -2.18 -7.45
C THR A 68 -2.49 -2.48 -5.95
N PRO A 69 -3.62 -2.90 -5.36
CA PRO A 69 -3.63 -3.37 -3.98
C PRO A 69 -2.60 -4.48 -3.70
N THR A 70 -2.37 -5.38 -4.67
CA THR A 70 -1.34 -6.42 -4.56
C THR A 70 0.06 -5.83 -4.37
N SER A 71 0.43 -4.80 -5.16
CA SER A 71 1.73 -4.13 -4.99
C SER A 71 1.89 -3.46 -3.61
N TYR A 72 0.78 -3.06 -2.96
CA TYR A 72 0.81 -2.56 -1.59
C TYR A 72 1.08 -3.67 -0.57
N LEU A 73 0.46 -4.84 -0.74
CA LEU A 73 0.70 -6.00 0.13
C LEU A 73 2.13 -6.51 0.00
N GLU A 74 2.70 -6.48 -1.21
CA GLU A 74 4.11 -6.79 -1.44
C GLU A 74 5.05 -5.81 -0.73
N LEU A 75 4.74 -4.51 -0.76
CA LEU A 75 5.47 -3.49 -0.02
C LEU A 75 5.49 -3.81 1.49
N LEU A 76 4.33 -4.09 2.08
CA LEU A 76 4.22 -4.44 3.51
C LEU A 76 5.05 -5.67 3.87
N ASN A 77 4.99 -6.72 3.03
CA ASN A 77 5.76 -7.95 3.20
C ASN A 77 7.28 -7.74 3.10
N ILE A 78 7.74 -6.80 2.28
CA ILE A 78 9.17 -6.47 2.18
C ILE A 78 9.63 -5.79 3.47
N PHE A 79 8.87 -4.80 3.95
CA PHE A 79 9.22 -4.10 5.19
C PHE A 79 9.19 -5.03 6.40
N SER A 80 8.21 -5.94 6.49
CA SER A 80 8.13 -6.91 7.60
C SER A 80 9.21 -8.01 7.60
N LYS A 81 10.06 -8.07 6.56
CA LYS A 81 11.19 -8.99 6.49
C LYS A 81 12.53 -8.31 6.74
N ILE A 82 12.60 -7.00 6.52
CA ILE A 82 13.78 -6.19 6.75
C ILE A 82 13.89 -5.85 8.24
N PHE A 83 12.74 -5.64 8.89
CA PHE A 83 12.59 -5.49 10.33
C PHE A 83 12.19 -6.82 10.96
#